data_AF-A0A9D5HP00-F1
#
_entry.id   AF-A0A9D5HP00-F1
#
_cell.length_a   1.000
_cell.length_b   1.000
_cell.length_c   1.000
_cell.angle_alpha   90.00
_cell.angle_beta   90.00
_cell.angle_gamma   90.00
#
_symmetry.space_group_name_H-M   'P 1'
#
loop_
_entity.id
_entity.type
_entity.pdbx_description
1 polymer ?
#
loop_
_entity_poly.entity_id
_entity_poly.type
_entity_poly.pdbx_seq_one_letter_code
_entity_poly.pdbx_strand_id
1 'polypeptide(L)'
;MRDSEQPAEAKSAPEELVQLVLSAGWREEIEVACENALNRYDKEAYNQMLKNARPNGINENGPPEHRISALTYLRLGDDLMKSSNLSLFKVFVKKMHADQDFCSNPEDYYKPICTPWKDQSPSSQLTIFWKQQSQRNHFHLMTKQTCLLLVWLFLLD
;
A
#
# COMPACT_ATOMS: atom_id res chain seq x y z
N MET A 1 -1.46 8.69 5.45
CA MET A 1 -0.90 10.05 5.24
C MET A 1 -1.22 10.45 3.83
N ARG A 2 -1.42 11.74 3.59
CA ARG A 2 -1.54 12.33 2.23
C ARG A 2 -0.38 13.28 1.99
N ASP A 3 -0.04 13.50 0.74
CA ASP A 3 1.08 14.39 0.39
C ASP A 3 0.75 15.84 0.78
N SER A 4 -0.52 16.22 0.64
CA SER A 4 -1.05 17.53 1.05
C SER A 4 -1.02 17.79 2.56
N GLU A 5 -0.78 16.76 3.38
CA GLU A 5 -0.59 16.89 4.83
C GLU A 5 0.90 17.15 5.19
N GLN A 6 1.80 17.16 4.20
CA GLN A 6 3.24 17.28 4.42
C GLN A 6 3.76 18.68 4.06
N PRO A 7 4.73 19.20 4.83
CA PRO A 7 5.44 20.42 4.48
C PRO A 7 6.19 20.25 3.14
N ALA A 8 6.12 21.25 2.26
CA ALA A 8 6.72 21.20 0.93
C ALA A 8 8.26 21.07 0.97
N GLU A 9 8.88 21.56 2.04
CA GLU A 9 10.31 21.52 2.29
C GLU A 9 10.80 20.10 2.59
N ALA A 10 9.92 19.24 3.11
CA ALA A 10 10.25 17.85 3.43
C ALA A 10 10.38 16.96 2.19
N LYS A 11 9.93 17.42 1.01
CA LYS A 11 9.91 16.63 -0.23
C LYS A 11 9.28 15.25 -0.02
N SER A 12 8.24 15.21 0.80
CA SER A 12 7.56 13.99 1.23
C SER A 12 6.47 13.62 0.22
N ALA A 13 6.43 12.34 -0.14
CA ALA A 13 5.51 11.75 -1.11
C ALA A 13 4.95 10.41 -0.59
N PRO A 14 4.26 10.41 0.58
CA PRO A 14 3.76 9.18 1.18
C PRO A 14 2.76 8.41 0.30
N GLU A 15 1.96 9.07 -0.54
CA GLU A 15 0.98 8.38 -1.38
C GLU A 15 1.67 7.55 -2.47
N GLU A 16 2.63 8.14 -3.18
CA GLU A 16 3.42 7.45 -4.20
C GLU A 16 4.29 6.36 -3.58
N LEU A 17 4.86 6.60 -2.39
CA LEU A 17 5.64 5.59 -1.69
C LEU A 17 4.80 4.35 -1.35
N VAL A 18 3.59 4.54 -0.84
CA VAL A 18 2.68 3.43 -0.55
C VAL A 18 2.30 2.70 -1.84
N GLN A 19 1.92 3.43 -2.90
CA GLN A 19 1.61 2.82 -4.19
C GLN A 19 2.78 1.98 -4.71
N LEU A 20 4.01 2.50 -4.64
CA LEU A 20 5.22 1.80 -5.08
C LEU A 20 5.44 0.50 -4.30
N VAL A 21 5.36 0.54 -2.97
CA VAL A 21 5.64 -0.62 -2.11
C VAL A 21 4.57 -1.69 -2.27
N LEU A 22 3.29 -1.33 -2.27
CA LEU A 22 2.20 -2.29 -2.45
C LEU A 22 2.24 -2.93 -3.84
N SER A 23 2.44 -2.12 -4.88
CA SER A 23 2.56 -2.62 -6.27
C SER A 23 3.76 -3.56 -6.42
N ALA A 24 4.86 -3.30 -5.70
CA ALA A 24 5.99 -4.21 -5.70
C ALA A 24 5.67 -5.54 -5.02
N GLY A 25 4.99 -5.53 -3.88
CA GLY A 25 4.55 -6.77 -3.21
C GLY A 25 3.62 -7.61 -4.08
N TRP A 26 2.58 -7.00 -4.66
CA TRP A 26 1.64 -7.71 -5.54
C TRP A 26 2.30 -8.24 -6.81
N ARG A 27 3.23 -7.48 -7.43
CA ARG A 27 3.97 -7.93 -8.62
C ARG A 27 4.81 -9.17 -8.34
N GLU A 28 5.35 -9.31 -7.13
CA GLU A 28 6.15 -10.46 -6.72
C GLU A 28 5.28 -11.58 -6.11
N GLU A 29 3.95 -11.47 -6.20
CA GLU A 29 3.01 -12.41 -5.60
C GLU A 29 3.29 -12.62 -4.10
N ILE A 30 3.36 -11.52 -3.35
CA ILE A 30 3.49 -11.54 -1.88
C ILE A 30 2.31 -10.79 -1.26
N GLU A 31 1.72 -11.38 -0.22
CA GLU A 31 0.71 -10.72 0.59
C GLU A 31 1.30 -9.53 1.35
N VAL A 32 0.67 -8.36 1.21
CA VAL A 32 1.11 -7.12 1.84
C VAL A 32 0.13 -6.69 2.93
N ALA A 33 0.65 -6.35 4.11
CA ALA A 33 -0.12 -5.77 5.21
C ALA A 33 0.32 -4.31 5.45
N CYS A 34 -0.51 -3.54 6.15
CA CYS A 34 -0.25 -2.11 6.40
C CYS A 34 -0.56 -1.70 7.83
N GLU A 35 0.02 -0.57 8.24
CA GLU A 35 -0.30 0.12 9.50
C GLU A 35 -0.34 1.63 9.27
N ASN A 36 -1.03 2.38 10.12
CA ASN A 36 -0.92 3.85 10.14
C ASN A 36 0.31 4.29 10.95
N ALA A 37 1.06 5.25 10.42
CA ALA A 37 2.29 5.73 11.05
C ALA A 37 2.07 6.61 12.29
N LEU A 38 0.96 7.33 12.36
CA LEU A 38 0.61 8.26 13.45
C LEU A 38 -0.82 8.01 13.90
N ASN A 39 -1.11 8.33 15.17
CA ASN A 39 -2.47 8.28 15.71
C ASN A 39 -3.37 9.27 14.95
N ARG A 40 -4.47 8.77 14.37
CA ARG A 40 -5.40 9.57 13.54
C ARG A 40 -6.83 9.11 13.78
N TYR A 41 -7.72 10.05 14.12
CA TYR A 41 -9.11 9.75 14.46
C TYR A 41 -10.11 10.44 13.52
N ASP A 42 -9.63 10.92 12.38
CA ASP A 42 -10.38 11.70 11.39
C ASP A 42 -10.77 10.88 10.16
N LYS A 43 -11.80 11.34 9.45
CA LYS A 43 -12.37 10.65 8.27
C LYS A 43 -11.36 10.56 7.14
N GLU A 44 -10.57 11.59 6.96
CA GLU A 44 -9.59 11.72 5.89
C GLU A 44 -8.51 10.64 6.02
N ALA A 45 -8.01 10.39 7.23
CA ALA A 45 -7.09 9.29 7.50
C ALA A 45 -7.71 7.91 7.23
N TYR A 46 -8.93 7.66 7.71
CA TYR A 46 -9.65 6.41 7.48
C TYR A 46 -9.91 6.16 5.99
N ASN A 47 -10.34 7.18 5.25
CA ASN A 47 -10.56 7.09 3.81
C ASN A 47 -9.26 6.82 3.05
N GLN A 48 -8.14 7.41 3.47
CA GLN A 48 -6.84 7.12 2.87
C GLN A 48 -6.40 5.67 3.13
N MET A 49 -6.62 5.16 4.34
CA MET A 49 -6.34 3.75 4.65
C MET A 49 -7.22 2.81 3.82
N LEU A 50 -8.51 3.11 3.66
CA LEU A 50 -9.43 2.33 2.81
C LEU A 50 -9.02 2.35 1.33
N LYS A 51 -8.62 3.52 0.81
CA LYS A 51 -8.08 3.68 -0.55
C LYS A 51 -6.87 2.78 -0.75
N ASN A 52 -5.92 2.77 0.19
CA ASN A 52 -4.73 1.92 0.09
C ASN A 52 -5.05 0.42 0.28
N ALA A 53 -6.03 0.10 1.12
CA ALA A 53 -6.42 -1.28 1.39
C ALA A 53 -7.00 -1.98 0.16
N ARG A 54 -7.72 -1.23 -0.68
CA ARG A 54 -8.31 -1.69 -1.95
C ARG A 54 -8.27 -0.55 -2.97
N PRO A 55 -7.13 -0.35 -3.68
CA PRO A 55 -6.95 0.78 -4.60
C PRO A 55 -7.94 0.77 -5.76
N ASN A 56 -8.40 -0.42 -6.16
CA ASN A 56 -9.37 -0.60 -7.24
C ASN A 56 -10.83 -0.74 -6.73
N GLY A 57 -11.07 -0.48 -5.44
CA GLY A 57 -12.39 -0.60 -4.83
C GLY A 57 -12.83 -2.04 -4.53
N ILE A 58 -14.14 -2.24 -4.39
CA ILE A 58 -14.76 -3.55 -4.14
C ILE A 58 -15.13 -4.18 -5.48
N ASN A 59 -14.78 -5.45 -5.68
CA ASN A 59 -15.24 -6.23 -6.81
C ASN A 59 -16.48 -7.04 -6.41
N GLU A 60 -17.63 -6.75 -7.01
CA GLU A 60 -18.89 -7.47 -6.72
C GLU A 60 -18.92 -8.90 -7.31
N ASN A 61 -18.08 -9.16 -8.32
CA ASN A 61 -18.10 -10.39 -9.09
C ASN A 61 -17.05 -11.42 -8.63
N GLY A 62 -16.28 -11.13 -7.59
CA GLY A 62 -15.21 -12.02 -7.13
C GLY A 62 -14.17 -11.32 -6.25
N PRO A 63 -13.03 -11.98 -5.99
CA PRO A 63 -11.96 -11.37 -5.21
C PRO A 63 -11.43 -10.10 -5.90
N PRO A 64 -11.00 -9.08 -5.13
CA PRO A 64 -10.35 -7.92 -5.70
C PRO A 64 -9.00 -8.30 -6.31
N GLU A 65 -8.63 -7.66 -7.43
CA GLU A 65 -7.33 -7.84 -8.09
C GLU A 65 -6.17 -7.46 -7.15
N HIS A 66 -6.29 -6.32 -6.47
CA HIS A 66 -5.32 -5.83 -5.51
C HIS A 66 -6.00 -5.50 -4.19
N ARG A 67 -5.52 -6.11 -3.10
CA ARG A 67 -5.86 -5.74 -1.73
C ARG A 67 -4.70 -5.98 -0.79
N ILE A 68 -4.73 -5.30 0.35
CA ILE A 68 -3.90 -5.70 1.49
C ILE A 68 -4.50 -6.92 2.18
N SER A 69 -3.65 -7.77 2.75
CA SER A 69 -4.05 -8.94 3.53
C SER A 69 -4.56 -8.55 4.91
N ALA A 70 -3.97 -7.51 5.51
CA ALA A 70 -4.33 -7.01 6.83
C ALA A 70 -3.99 -5.52 7.00
N LEU A 71 -4.70 -4.88 7.93
CA LEU A 71 -4.36 -3.56 8.45
C LEU A 71 -4.31 -3.61 9.97
N THR A 72 -3.18 -3.20 10.55
CA THR A 72 -3.05 -2.99 12.00
C THR A 72 -3.23 -1.52 12.31
N TYR A 73 -4.21 -1.18 13.14
CA TYR A 73 -4.43 0.20 13.55
C TYR A 73 -3.62 0.54 14.81
N LEU A 74 -2.80 1.59 14.72
CA LEU A 74 -2.04 2.18 15.81
C LEU A 74 -2.87 3.32 16.45
N ARG A 75 -3.21 3.29 17.75
CA ARG A 75 -3.11 2.25 18.79
C ARG A 75 -4.38 2.32 19.65
N LEU A 76 -4.77 1.23 20.30
CA LEU A 76 -5.77 1.29 21.37
C LEU A 76 -5.32 2.26 22.49
N GLY A 77 -6.18 3.19 22.85
CA GLY A 77 -5.95 4.13 23.94
C GLY A 77 -7.19 4.98 24.22
N ASP A 78 -7.13 5.79 25.27
CA ASP A 78 -8.28 6.57 25.75
C ASP A 78 -8.86 7.50 24.67
N ASP A 79 -7.99 8.07 23.84
CA ASP A 79 -8.41 8.91 22.71
C ASP A 79 -9.24 8.15 21.68
N LEU A 80 -8.89 6.91 21.36
CA LEU A 80 -9.69 6.06 20.48
C LEU A 80 -11.04 5.72 21.12
N MET A 81 -11.06 5.54 22.44
CA MET A 81 -12.24 5.13 23.20
C MET A 81 -13.24 6.28 23.45
N LYS A 82 -12.88 7.54 23.15
CA LYS A 82 -13.83 8.66 23.14
C LYS A 82 -14.99 8.34 22.20
N SER A 83 -16.22 8.63 22.64
CA SER A 83 -17.46 8.22 21.96
C SER A 83 -17.49 8.58 20.46
N SER A 84 -17.11 9.80 20.10
CA SER A 84 -17.06 10.26 18.70
C SER A 84 -16.04 9.49 17.87
N ASN A 85 -14.84 9.27 18.42
CA ASN A 85 -13.72 8.61 17.74
C ASN A 85 -14.02 7.13 17.56
N LEU A 86 -14.51 6.46 18.62
CA LEU A 86 -14.90 5.05 18.56
C LEU A 86 -16.05 4.83 17.58
N SER A 87 -17.01 5.75 17.51
CA SER A 87 -18.12 5.67 16.55
C SER A 87 -17.63 5.77 15.12
N LEU A 88 -16.68 6.67 14.84
CA LEU A 88 -16.09 6.78 13.51
C LEU A 88 -15.19 5.58 13.17
N PHE A 89 -14.43 5.09 14.14
CA PHE A 89 -13.60 3.89 13.99
C PHE A 89 -14.44 2.65 13.66
N LYS A 90 -15.62 2.49 14.28
CA LYS A 90 -16.57 1.41 13.93
C LYS A 90 -17.02 1.50 12.46
N VAL A 91 -17.28 2.70 11.95
CA VAL A 91 -17.60 2.90 10.53
C VAL A 91 -16.41 2.52 9.65
N PHE A 92 -15.19 2.92 10.03
CA PHE A 92 -13.97 2.52 9.34
C PHE A 92 -13.80 1.00 9.29
N VAL A 93 -13.96 0.30 10.42
CA VAL A 93 -13.87 -1.18 10.49
C VAL A 93 -14.94 -1.82 9.59
N LYS A 94 -16.19 -1.34 9.64
CA LYS A 94 -17.26 -1.83 8.76
C LYS A 94 -16.91 -1.65 7.28
N LYS A 95 -16.32 -0.51 6.91
CA LYS A 95 -15.85 -0.27 5.54
C LYS A 95 -14.64 -1.13 5.18
N MET A 96 -13.73 -1.42 6.11
CA MET A 96 -12.64 -2.37 5.90
C MET A 96 -13.18 -3.77 5.58
N HIS A 97 -14.28 -4.18 6.21
CA HIS A 97 -15.01 -5.42 5.94
C HIS A 97 -15.95 -5.35 4.73
N ALA A 98 -15.82 -4.35 3.86
CA ALA A 98 -16.67 -4.19 2.67
C ALA A 98 -18.18 -4.16 3.02
N ASP A 99 -18.53 -3.46 4.11
CA ASP A 99 -19.88 -3.34 4.67
C ASP A 99 -20.51 -4.64 5.18
N GLN A 100 -19.75 -5.73 5.26
CA GLN A 100 -20.17 -6.98 5.88
C GLN A 100 -20.04 -6.94 7.40
N ASP A 101 -20.81 -7.78 8.07
CA ASP A 101 -20.68 -8.01 9.50
C ASP A 101 -19.35 -8.74 9.81
N PHE A 102 -18.96 -8.72 11.09
CA PHE A 102 -17.76 -9.44 11.52
C PHE A 102 -17.87 -10.94 11.21
N CYS A 103 -16.92 -11.45 10.44
CA CYS A 103 -16.78 -12.87 10.15
C CYS A 103 -15.71 -13.48 11.09
N SER A 104 -16.12 -14.36 12.00
CA SER A 104 -15.22 -14.98 12.96
C SER A 104 -14.33 -16.07 12.36
N ASN A 105 -14.75 -16.65 11.23
CA ASN A 105 -14.02 -17.72 10.56
C ASN A 105 -13.21 -17.12 9.38
N PRO A 106 -11.87 -17.13 9.45
CA PRO A 106 -11.03 -16.58 8.39
C PRO A 106 -11.17 -17.30 7.06
N GLU A 107 -11.49 -18.59 7.04
CA GLU A 107 -11.61 -19.39 5.79
C GLU A 107 -12.70 -18.85 4.85
N ASP A 108 -13.69 -18.14 5.40
CA ASP A 108 -14.80 -17.60 4.64
C ASP A 108 -14.42 -16.36 3.82
N TYR A 109 -13.38 -15.61 4.23
CA TYR A 109 -12.97 -14.36 3.57
C TYR A 109 -11.49 -14.28 3.19
N TYR A 110 -10.62 -15.03 3.87
CA TYR A 110 -9.19 -15.06 3.61
C TYR A 110 -8.90 -16.01 2.46
N LYS A 111 -8.93 -15.45 1.25
CA LYS A 111 -8.50 -16.12 0.02
C LYS A 111 -7.17 -15.46 -0.39
N PRO A 112 -6.01 -16.06 -0.09
CA PRO A 112 -4.72 -15.52 -0.54
C PRO A 112 -4.76 -15.28 -2.04
N ILE A 113 -4.34 -14.10 -2.46
CA ILE A 113 -4.16 -13.80 -3.89
C ILE A 113 -2.88 -14.48 -4.37
N CYS A 114 -1.90 -14.59 -3.47
CA CYS A 114 -0.60 -15.11 -3.77
C CYS A 114 -0.45 -16.56 -3.28
N THR A 115 0.24 -17.41 -4.05
CA THR A 115 0.57 -18.75 -3.57
C THR A 115 1.71 -18.68 -2.54
N PRO A 116 1.72 -19.53 -1.51
CA PRO A 116 2.81 -19.56 -0.54
C PRO A 116 4.16 -19.74 -1.25
N TRP A 117 5.13 -18.90 -0.92
CA TRP A 117 6.45 -18.96 -1.54
C TRP A 117 7.12 -20.33 -1.27
N LYS A 118 7.30 -21.12 -2.34
CA LYS A 118 7.60 -22.56 -2.26
C LYS A 118 9.07 -22.91 -2.06
N ASP A 119 10.00 -22.01 -2.39
CA ASP A 119 11.45 -22.26 -2.29
C ASP A 119 12.12 -21.22 -1.39
N GLN A 120 12.34 -21.58 -0.13
CA GLN A 120 12.95 -20.70 0.87
C GLN A 120 14.48 -20.70 0.89
N SER A 121 15.15 -21.28 -0.11
CA SER A 121 16.60 -21.40 -0.09
C SER A 121 17.31 -20.02 -0.08
N PRO A 122 18.40 -19.84 0.70
CA PRO A 122 19.11 -18.55 0.77
C PRO A 122 19.65 -18.06 -0.59
N SER A 123 19.98 -19.00 -1.49
CA SER A 123 20.49 -18.68 -2.83
C SER A 123 19.39 -18.07 -3.73
N SER A 124 18.16 -18.58 -3.67
CA SER A 124 17.05 -18.02 -4.45
C SER A 124 16.68 -16.61 -3.97
N GLN A 125 16.70 -16.38 -2.66
CA GLN A 125 16.45 -15.06 -2.05
C GLN A 125 17.44 -13.99 -2.55
N LEU A 126 18.74 -14.30 -2.51
CA LEU A 126 19.78 -13.36 -2.96
C LEU A 126 19.67 -13.06 -4.46
N THR A 127 19.40 -14.08 -5.29
CA THR A 127 19.21 -13.88 -6.74
C THR A 127 18.00 -12.99 -7.05
N ILE A 128 16.87 -13.19 -6.36
CA ILE A 128 15.68 -12.35 -6.50
C ILE A 128 15.99 -10.92 -6.08
N PHE A 129 16.62 -10.73 -4.92
CA PHE A 129 17.01 -9.42 -4.41
C PHE A 129 17.87 -8.64 -5.41
N TRP A 130 18.91 -9.26 -5.97
CA TRP A 130 19.80 -8.60 -6.95
C TRP A 130 19.09 -8.29 -8.26
N LYS A 131 18.21 -9.18 -8.74
CA LYS A 131 17.40 -8.93 -9.95
C LYS A 131 16.48 -7.72 -9.77
N GLN A 132 15.86 -7.57 -8.61
CA GLN A 132 14.99 -6.44 -8.28
C GLN A 132 15.75 -5.11 -8.22
N GLN A 133 16.94 -5.08 -7.60
CA GLN A 133 17.79 -3.88 -7.58
C GLN A 133 18.29 -3.50 -8.98
N SER A 134 18.61 -4.49 -9.81
CA SER A 134 19.09 -4.26 -11.19
C SER A 134 18.02 -3.62 -12.09
N GLN A 135 16.76 -4.06 -12.02
CA GLN A 135 15.68 -3.43 -12.80
C GLN A 135 15.44 -1.96 -12.38
N ARG A 136 15.64 -1.66 -11.09
CA ARG A 136 15.58 -0.29 -10.57
C ARG A 136 16.71 0.59 -11.12
N ASN A 137 17.92 0.03 -11.24
CA ASN A 137 19.08 0.72 -11.80
C ASN A 137 18.96 0.94 -13.32
N HIS A 138 18.38 -0.01 -14.06
CA HIS A 138 18.10 0.17 -15.50
C HIS A 138 17.08 1.29 -15.76
N PHE A 139 16.05 1.43 -14.92
CA PHE A 139 15.10 2.54 -15.02
C PHE A 139 15.78 3.89 -14.75
N HIS A 140 16.71 3.95 -13.79
CA HIS A 140 17.49 5.16 -13.49
C HIS A 140 18.50 5.52 -14.61
N LEU A 141 19.03 4.52 -15.32
CA LEU A 141 19.93 4.72 -16.47
C LEU A 141 19.16 5.21 -17.72
N MET A 142 18.00 4.60 -18.00
CA MET A 142 17.12 5.00 -19.10
C MET A 142 16.57 6.42 -18.92
N THR A 143 16.09 6.77 -17.72
CA THR A 143 15.58 8.12 -17.42
C THR A 143 16.65 9.20 -17.55
N LYS A 144 17.89 8.92 -17.11
CA LYS A 144 19.04 9.83 -17.35
C LYS A 144 19.38 9.96 -18.83
N GLN A 145 19.31 8.89 -19.62
CA GLN A 145 19.53 8.94 -21.07
C GLN A 145 18.44 9.74 -21.80
N THR A 146 17.16 9.60 -21.44
CA THR A 146 16.09 10.44 -22.01
C THR A 146 16.19 11.91 -21.61
N CYS A 147 16.58 12.23 -20.37
CA CYS A 147 16.83 13.62 -19.97
C CYS A 147 18.03 14.24 -20.72
N LEU A 148 19.09 13.48 -20.97
CA LEU A 148 20.23 13.94 -21.77
C LEU A 148 19.86 14.16 -23.25
N LEU A 149 19.01 13.30 -23.84
CA LEU A 149 18.51 13.48 -25.20
C LEU A 149 17.59 14.71 -25.34
N LEU A 150 16.73 14.99 -24.35
CA LEU A 150 15.88 16.18 -24.33
C LEU A 150 16.67 17.48 -24.15
N VAL A 151 17.75 17.47 -23.36
CA VAL A 151 18.67 18.63 -23.23
C VAL A 151 19.47 18.84 -24.52
N TRP A 152 19.82 17.77 -25.24
CA TRP A 152 20.47 17.87 -26.55
C TRP A 152 19.55 18.43 -27.65
N LEU A 153 18.26 18.05 -27.63
CA LEU A 153 17.25 18.57 -28.58
C LEU A 153 16.86 20.04 -28.32
N PHE A 154 16.97 20.53 -27.08
CA PHE A 154 16.69 21.94 -26.74
C PHE A 154 17.88 22.90 -26.92
N LEU A 155 19.09 22.39 -27.18
CA LEU A 155 20.30 23.20 -27.41
C LEU A 155 20.70 23.29 -28.89
N LEU A 156 19.85 22.80 -29.79
CA LEU A 156 20.06 22.77 -31.25
C LEU A 156 19.03 23.60 -32.04
N ASP A 157 18.19 24.39 -31.36
CA ASP A 157 17.38 25.47 -31.95
C ASP A 157 17.83 26.84 -31.42
#